data_AF-D1QWC3-F1
#
_entry.id   AF-D1QWC3-F1
#
_cell.length_a   1.000
_cell.length_b   1.000
_cell.length_c   1.000
_cell.angle_alpha   90.00
_cell.angle_beta   90.00
_cell.angle_gamma   90.00
#
_symmetry.space_group_name_H-M   'P 1'
#
loop_
_entity.id
_entity.type
_entity.pdbx_description
1 polymer ?
#
loop_
_entity_poly.entity_id
_entity_poly.type
_entity_poly.pdbx_seq_one_letter_code
_entity_poly.pdbx_strand_id
1 'polypeptide(L)'
;MENEIKAKEQQQVVVTGKSAARKEVLSATSALDKLKEYGGFAFLENIIDGFSNLNPTRKARRNIFLTDEQWAGERKVLANRLNVWLELLKSGESAEKMRDKAKSKAKSVEELLYKNLHTALKRVHDLETAYRSVALFYKNTESSKV
;
A
#
# COMPACT_ATOMS: atom_id res chain seq x y z
N MET A 1 41.24 31.61 2.90
CA MET A 1 40.37 31.45 1.71
C MET A 1 39.72 30.07 1.59
N GLU A 2 39.79 29.20 2.60
CA GLU A 2 39.19 27.83 2.51
C GLU A 2 37.85 27.68 3.25
N ASN A 3 37.49 28.63 4.13
CA ASN A 3 36.26 28.56 4.92
C ASN A 3 35.03 29.21 4.24
N GLU A 4 35.22 29.99 3.17
CA GLU A 4 34.09 30.58 2.42
C GLU A 4 33.54 29.65 1.32
N ILE A 5 34.35 28.69 0.86
CA ILE A 5 33.95 27.74 -0.19
C ILE A 5 32.99 26.68 0.39
N LYS A 6 33.23 26.23 1.63
CA LYS A 6 32.35 25.26 2.31
C LYS A 6 30.97 25.83 2.67
N ALA A 7 30.86 27.14 2.91
CA ALA A 7 29.58 27.80 3.18
C ALA A 7 28.70 27.91 1.91
N LYS A 8 29.30 28.07 0.73
CA LYS A 8 28.59 28.11 -0.55
C LYS A 8 28.12 26.74 -1.03
N GLU A 9 28.89 25.67 -0.79
CA GLU A 9 28.47 24.31 -1.14
C GLU A 9 27.30 23.81 -0.27
N GLN A 10 27.25 24.17 1.02
CA GLN A 10 26.13 23.78 1.89
C GLN A 10 24.83 24.57 1.62
N GLN A 11 24.90 25.76 1.02
CA GLN A 11 23.70 26.53 0.61
C GLN A 11 23.13 26.12 -0.75
N GLN A 12 23.89 25.43 -1.62
CA GLN A 12 23.39 25.02 -2.93
C GLN A 12 22.58 23.70 -2.90
N VAL A 13 22.82 22.81 -1.94
CA VAL A 13 22.12 21.52 -1.84
C VAL A 13 20.68 21.66 -1.30
N VAL A 14 20.38 22.73 -0.55
CA VAL A 14 19.04 22.95 0.03
C VAL A 14 18.05 23.55 -0.98
N VAL A 15 18.52 24.21 -2.03
CA VAL A 15 17.67 24.94 -2.99
C VAL A 15 17.13 24.02 -4.10
N THR A 16 17.86 22.97 -4.47
CA THR A 16 17.46 22.03 -5.53
C THR A 16 16.32 21.10 -5.12
N GLY A 17 16.24 20.70 -3.84
CA GLY A 17 15.13 19.87 -3.33
C GLY A 17 13.76 20.59 -3.26
N LYS A 18 13.74 21.91 -3.01
CA LYS A 18 12.49 22.69 -2.93
C LYS A 18 11.85 22.96 -4.29
N SER A 19 12.61 22.96 -5.38
CA SER A 19 12.10 23.35 -6.70
C SER A 19 11.34 22.21 -7.41
N ALA A 20 11.73 20.95 -7.20
CA ALA A 20 11.01 19.79 -7.72
C ALA A 20 9.65 19.60 -7.00
N ALA A 21 9.65 19.66 -5.66
CA ALA A 21 8.42 19.59 -4.86
C ALA A 21 7.43 20.73 -5.19
N ARG A 22 7.92 21.94 -5.48
CA ARG A 22 7.05 23.08 -5.84
C ARG A 22 6.43 22.93 -7.22
N LYS A 23 7.13 22.33 -8.19
CA LYS A 23 6.57 22.02 -9.52
C LYS A 23 5.51 20.91 -9.45
N GLU A 24 5.73 19.87 -8.65
CA GLU A 24 4.74 18.81 -8.46
C GLU A 24 3.48 19.31 -7.74
N VAL A 25 3.62 20.18 -6.74
CA VAL A 25 2.48 20.78 -6.04
C VAL A 25 1.65 21.68 -6.97
N LEU A 26 2.28 22.47 -7.85
CA LEU A 26 1.57 23.31 -8.83
C LEU A 26 0.84 22.47 -9.89
N SER A 27 1.47 21.37 -10.34
CA SER A 27 0.84 20.39 -11.24
C SER A 27 -0.37 19.72 -10.57
N ALA A 28 -0.21 19.28 -9.32
CA ALA A 28 -1.28 18.66 -8.54
C ALA A 28 -2.46 19.62 -8.31
N THR A 29 -2.23 20.91 -8.03
CA THR A 29 -3.32 21.89 -7.91
C THR A 29 -4.10 22.08 -9.21
N SER A 30 -3.41 22.10 -10.35
CA SER A 30 -4.09 22.21 -11.66
C SER A 30 -4.88 20.95 -12.03
N ALA A 31 -4.39 19.77 -11.65
CA ALA A 31 -5.12 18.51 -11.82
C ALA A 31 -6.34 18.41 -10.90
N LEU A 32 -6.23 18.94 -9.67
CA LEU A 32 -7.35 19.04 -8.74
C LEU A 32 -8.42 20.03 -9.22
N ASP A 33 -8.02 21.10 -9.92
CA ASP A 33 -8.96 22.05 -10.52
C ASP A 33 -9.77 21.41 -11.65
N LYS A 34 -9.15 20.58 -12.50
CA LYS A 34 -9.87 19.79 -13.52
C LYS A 34 -10.86 18.79 -12.93
N LEU A 35 -10.55 18.28 -11.74
CA LEU A 35 -11.42 17.34 -11.05
C LEU A 35 -12.66 18.03 -10.45
N LYS A 36 -12.63 19.36 -10.22
CA LYS A 36 -13.78 20.10 -9.67
C LYS A 36 -15.04 19.95 -10.53
N GLU A 37 -14.89 19.86 -11.85
CA GLU A 37 -16.03 19.68 -12.78
C GLU A 37 -16.75 18.33 -12.61
N TYR A 38 -16.07 17.31 -12.09
CA TYR A 38 -16.60 15.96 -11.89
C TYR A 38 -16.96 15.66 -10.43
N GLY A 39 -17.15 16.69 -9.59
CA GLY A 39 -17.45 16.55 -8.16
C GLY A 39 -16.23 16.69 -7.23
N GLY A 40 -15.08 17.09 -7.77
CA GLY A 40 -13.89 17.47 -7.01
C GLY A 40 -13.27 16.34 -6.20
N PHE A 41 -12.55 16.71 -5.15
CA PHE A 41 -11.87 15.75 -4.28
C PHE A 41 -12.85 14.82 -3.53
N ALA A 42 -14.08 15.28 -3.26
CA ALA A 42 -15.11 14.49 -2.60
C ALA A 42 -15.53 13.24 -3.40
N PHE A 43 -15.45 13.30 -4.74
CA PHE A 43 -15.65 12.12 -5.59
C PHE A 43 -14.58 11.05 -5.34
N LEU A 44 -13.31 11.44 -5.26
CA LEU A 44 -12.22 10.52 -4.95
C LEU A 44 -12.26 10.00 -3.51
N GLU A 45 -12.76 10.80 -2.55
CA GLU A 45 -12.98 10.34 -1.17
C GLU A 45 -13.97 9.17 -1.10
N ASN A 46 -14.99 9.14 -1.97
CA ASN A 46 -15.98 8.06 -1.99
C ASN A 46 -15.51 6.81 -2.74
N ILE A 47 -14.65 6.96 -3.75
CA ILE A 47 -14.16 5.83 -4.56
C ILE A 47 -12.96 5.14 -3.92
N ILE A 48 -12.09 5.91 -3.28
CA ILE A 48 -10.83 5.44 -2.74
C ILE A 48 -10.88 5.60 -1.22
N ASP A 49 -11.13 4.48 -0.54
CA ASP A 49 -11.06 4.41 0.92
C ASP A 49 -9.65 4.83 1.42
N GLY A 50 -9.63 5.57 2.52
CA GLY A 50 -8.41 6.19 3.08
C GLY A 50 -7.93 7.46 2.36
N PHE A 51 -8.51 7.83 1.22
CA PHE A 51 -8.09 9.03 0.47
C PHE A 51 -8.54 10.34 1.13
N SER A 52 -9.53 10.30 2.03
CA SER A 52 -9.97 11.49 2.79
C SER A 52 -8.88 12.08 3.69
N ASN A 53 -7.95 11.25 4.17
CA ASN A 53 -6.82 11.72 4.98
C ASN A 53 -5.84 12.59 4.17
N LEU A 54 -5.87 12.51 2.84
CA LEU A 54 -5.02 13.32 1.93
C LEU A 54 -5.70 14.62 1.46
N ASN A 55 -6.89 14.94 1.96
CA ASN A 55 -7.65 16.08 1.47
C ASN A 55 -6.88 17.42 1.59
N PRO A 56 -6.69 18.17 0.47
CA PRO A 56 -6.00 19.45 0.46
C PRO A 56 -6.60 20.49 1.43
N THR A 57 -7.92 20.44 1.61
CA THR A 57 -8.69 21.37 2.46
C THR A 57 -8.42 21.14 3.95
N ARG A 58 -8.15 19.90 4.36
CA ARG A 58 -7.88 19.50 5.74
C ARG A 58 -6.37 19.38 5.99
N LYS A 59 -5.67 20.51 5.92
CA LYS A 59 -4.20 20.58 6.03
C LYS A 59 -3.64 19.93 7.30
N ALA A 60 -4.32 20.08 8.44
CA ALA A 60 -3.90 19.46 9.70
C ALA A 60 -3.94 17.92 9.63
N ARG A 61 -5.08 17.33 9.22
CA ARG A 61 -5.21 15.87 9.09
C ARG A 61 -4.21 15.29 8.10
N ARG A 62 -4.01 15.94 6.96
CA ARG A 62 -3.01 15.53 5.98
C ARG A 62 -1.59 15.56 6.56
N ASN A 63 -1.23 16.62 7.28
CA ASN A 63 0.11 16.71 7.86
C ASN A 63 0.33 15.62 8.90
N ILE A 64 -0.60 15.42 9.83
CA ILE A 64 -0.47 14.33 10.81
C ILE A 64 -0.40 12.99 10.04
N PHE A 65 -1.23 12.78 9.00
CA PHE A 65 -1.24 11.54 8.19
C PHE A 65 0.09 11.25 7.51
N LEU A 66 0.84 12.29 7.13
CA LEU A 66 2.14 12.15 6.48
C LEU A 66 3.29 12.03 7.49
N THR A 67 3.19 12.65 8.67
CA THR A 67 4.29 12.68 9.65
C THR A 67 4.23 11.56 10.68
N ASP A 68 3.05 11.10 11.06
CA ASP A 68 2.87 10.13 12.14
C ASP A 68 3.25 8.71 11.71
N GLU A 69 3.98 7.97 12.55
CA GLU A 69 4.34 6.58 12.28
C GLU A 69 3.16 5.61 12.46
N GLN A 70 2.17 5.95 13.29
CA GLN A 70 1.00 5.12 13.53
C GLN A 70 0.24 4.81 12.23
N TRP A 71 0.28 5.75 11.28
CA TRP A 71 -0.36 5.61 9.97
C TRP A 71 0.55 5.07 8.86
N ALA A 72 1.76 4.60 9.18
CA ALA A 72 2.68 4.04 8.18
C ALA A 72 2.09 2.81 7.48
N GLY A 73 1.33 1.98 8.20
CA GLY A 73 0.61 0.83 7.63
C GLY A 73 -0.47 1.27 6.64
N GLU A 74 -1.33 2.20 7.06
CA GLU A 74 -2.39 2.75 6.20
C GLU A 74 -1.81 3.48 4.97
N ARG A 75 -0.70 4.21 5.12
CA ARG A 75 0.01 4.82 3.99
C ARG A 75 0.48 3.79 2.98
N LYS A 76 1.04 2.65 3.42
CA LYS A 76 1.45 1.56 2.51
C LYS A 76 0.26 0.95 1.78
N VAL A 77 -0.83 0.70 2.50
CA VAL A 77 -2.06 0.15 1.90
C VAL A 77 -2.66 1.13 0.89
N LEU A 78 -2.75 2.42 1.23
CA LEU A 78 -3.24 3.46 0.34
C LEU A 78 -2.35 3.63 -0.90
N ALA A 79 -1.02 3.62 -0.72
CA ALA A 79 -0.08 3.66 -1.85
C ALA A 79 -0.26 2.47 -2.80
N ASN A 80 -0.42 1.26 -2.26
CA ASN A 80 -0.70 0.07 -3.07
C ASN A 80 -2.04 0.19 -3.82
N ARG A 81 -3.08 0.68 -3.15
CA ARG A 81 -4.38 0.91 -3.77
C ARG A 81 -4.28 1.94 -4.90
N LEU A 82 -3.59 3.06 -4.67
CA LEU A 82 -3.35 4.08 -5.69
C LEU A 82 -2.55 3.53 -6.87
N ASN A 83 -1.55 2.68 -6.62
CA ASN A 83 -0.80 2.02 -7.69
C ASN A 83 -1.69 1.12 -8.55
N VAL A 84 -2.61 0.35 -7.94
CA VAL A 84 -3.58 -0.46 -8.68
C VAL A 84 -4.50 0.42 -9.52
N TRP A 85 -5.06 1.49 -8.96
CA TRP A 85 -5.88 2.44 -9.71
C TRP A 85 -5.11 3.08 -10.87
N LEU A 86 -3.85 3.43 -10.65
CA LEU A 86 -2.99 4.04 -11.65
C LEU A 86 -2.62 3.05 -12.75
N GLU A 87 -2.30 1.79 -12.42
CA GLU A 87 -2.09 0.73 -13.40
C GLU A 87 -3.35 0.49 -14.25
N LEU A 88 -4.51 0.47 -13.59
CA LEU A 88 -5.81 0.27 -14.20
C LEU A 88 -6.13 1.41 -15.20
N LEU A 89 -6.03 2.66 -14.74
CA LEU A 89 -6.31 3.86 -15.54
C LEU A 89 -5.30 4.05 -16.69
N LYS A 90 -4.02 3.76 -16.48
CA LYS A 90 -3.02 3.81 -17.56
C LYS A 90 -3.23 2.73 -18.62
N SER A 91 -3.84 1.62 -18.26
CA SER A 91 -4.18 0.54 -19.20
C SER A 91 -5.55 0.70 -19.87
N GLY A 92 -6.26 1.80 -19.60
CA GLY A 92 -7.65 2.00 -20.00
C GLY A 92 -7.81 2.47 -21.44
N GLU A 93 -8.28 1.58 -22.32
CA GLU A 93 -8.88 1.92 -23.62
C GLU A 93 -10.42 2.03 -23.55
N SER A 94 -11.06 1.39 -22.55
CA SER A 94 -12.52 1.43 -22.30
C SER A 94 -12.87 0.88 -20.90
N ALA A 95 -14.00 1.30 -20.33
CA ALA A 95 -14.49 0.89 -19.01
C ALA A 95 -14.73 -0.64 -18.89
N GLU A 96 -15.13 -1.31 -19.97
CA GLU A 96 -15.37 -2.76 -19.98
C GLU A 96 -14.07 -3.55 -19.88
N LYS A 97 -13.06 -3.19 -20.70
CA LYS A 97 -11.73 -3.82 -20.66
C LYS A 97 -11.07 -3.66 -19.28
N MET A 98 -11.30 -2.50 -18.66
CA MET A 98 -10.81 -2.20 -17.31
C MET A 98 -11.44 -3.12 -16.25
N ARG A 99 -12.76 -3.34 -16.31
CA ARG A 99 -13.45 -4.30 -15.43
C ARG A 99 -12.91 -5.72 -15.63
N ASP A 100 -12.75 -6.14 -16.88
CA ASP A 100 -12.33 -7.51 -17.18
C ASP A 100 -10.88 -7.77 -16.75
N LYS A 101 -9.99 -6.77 -16.89
CA LYS A 101 -8.62 -6.83 -16.37
C LYS A 101 -8.58 -6.89 -14.85
N ALA A 102 -9.42 -6.10 -14.16
CA ALA A 102 -9.53 -6.17 -12.70
C ALA A 102 -10.00 -7.56 -12.23
N LYS A 103 -11.00 -8.14 -12.92
CA LYS A 103 -11.50 -9.49 -12.62
C LYS A 103 -10.43 -10.56 -12.84
N SER A 104 -9.70 -10.50 -13.95
CA SER A 104 -8.59 -11.42 -14.24
C SER A 104 -7.48 -11.31 -13.19
N LYS A 105 -7.12 -10.08 -12.80
CA LYS A 105 -6.12 -9.83 -11.76
C LYS A 105 -6.56 -10.38 -10.40
N ALA A 106 -7.82 -10.17 -10.02
CA ALA A 106 -8.37 -10.72 -8.78
C ALA A 106 -8.24 -12.25 -8.74
N LYS A 107 -8.64 -12.94 -9.82
CA LYS A 107 -8.51 -14.40 -9.93
C LYS A 107 -7.05 -14.87 -9.83
N SER A 108 -6.12 -14.17 -10.49
CA SER A 108 -4.69 -14.49 -10.40
C SER A 108 -4.13 -14.33 -8.97
N VAL A 109 -4.60 -13.30 -8.24
CA VAL A 109 -4.20 -13.09 -6.84
C VAL A 109 -4.78 -14.16 -5.93
N GLU A 110 -6.04 -14.56 -6.14
CA GLU A 110 -6.66 -15.68 -5.40
C GLU A 110 -5.90 -16.98 -5.62
N GLU A 111 -5.58 -17.34 -6.86
CA GLU A 111 -4.79 -18.52 -7.18
C GLU A 111 -3.41 -18.50 -6.52
N LEU A 112 -2.75 -17.33 -6.48
CA LEU A 112 -1.48 -17.16 -5.79
C LEU A 112 -1.63 -17.31 -4.26
N LEU A 113 -2.70 -16.77 -3.68
CA LEU A 113 -3.01 -16.92 -2.26
C LEU A 113 -3.22 -18.38 -1.89
N TYR A 114 -4.00 -19.13 -2.68
CA TYR A 114 -4.21 -20.56 -2.47
C TYR A 114 -2.90 -21.36 -2.54
N LYS A 115 -2.00 -21.03 -3.47
CA LYS A 115 -0.67 -21.66 -3.56
C LYS A 115 0.20 -21.38 -2.33
N ASN A 116 0.17 -20.14 -1.85
CA ASN A 116 0.91 -19.74 -0.65
C ASN A 116 0.36 -20.43 0.61
N LEU A 117 -0.97 -20.50 0.75
CA LEU A 117 -1.62 -21.19 1.86
C LEU A 117 -1.29 -22.69 1.84
N HIS A 118 -1.35 -23.33 0.67
CA HIS A 118 -0.97 -24.73 0.51
C HIS A 118 0.48 -24.99 0.90
N THR A 119 1.37 -24.08 0.52
CA THR A 119 2.80 -24.15 0.88
C THR A 119 2.99 -24.01 2.39
N ALA A 120 2.27 -23.09 3.03
CA ALA A 120 2.32 -22.92 4.48
C ALA A 120 1.81 -24.17 5.22
N LEU A 121 0.67 -24.73 4.80
CA LEU A 121 0.12 -25.96 5.38
C LEU A 121 1.07 -27.14 5.22
N LYS A 122 1.67 -27.32 4.04
CA LYS A 122 2.69 -28.37 3.82
C LYS A 122 3.88 -28.24 4.75
N ARG A 123 4.35 -27.02 5.02
CA ARG A 123 5.46 -26.82 5.97
C ARG A 123 5.11 -27.17 7.41
N VAL A 124 3.86 -26.96 7.81
CA VAL A 124 3.38 -27.27 9.17
C VAL A 124 2.98 -28.74 9.30
N HIS A 125 2.67 -29.43 8.20
CA HIS A 125 2.17 -30.80 8.19
C HIS A 125 3.08 -31.81 8.90
N ASP A 126 4.39 -31.79 8.62
CA ASP A 126 5.34 -32.72 9.23
C ASP A 126 5.48 -32.46 10.73
N LEU A 127 5.48 -31.18 11.11
CA LEU A 127 5.52 -30.75 12.51
C LEU A 127 4.26 -31.20 13.27
N GLU A 128 3.08 -30.96 12.71
CA GLU A 128 1.79 -31.39 13.26
C GLU A 128 1.74 -32.91 13.43
N THR A 129 2.24 -33.66 12.45
CA THR A 129 2.29 -35.13 12.48
C THR A 129 3.19 -35.62 13.61
N ALA A 130 4.36 -35.02 13.80
CA ALA A 130 5.26 -35.35 14.91
C ALA A 130 4.65 -35.02 16.28
N TYR A 131 4.00 -33.87 16.44
CA TYR A 131 3.32 -33.55 17.71
C TYR A 131 2.13 -34.49 17.98
N ARG A 132 1.36 -34.83 16.95
CA ARG A 132 0.26 -35.81 17.08
C ARG A 132 0.76 -37.19 17.44
N SER A 133 1.88 -37.65 16.86
CA SER A 133 2.42 -38.97 17.18
C SER A 133 2.90 -39.05 18.63
N VAL A 134 3.56 -37.99 19.13
CA VAL A 134 3.96 -37.90 20.54
C VAL A 134 2.73 -37.86 21.47
N ALA A 135 1.71 -37.08 21.14
CA ALA A 135 0.47 -37.04 21.91
C ALA A 135 -0.25 -38.40 21.95
N LEU A 136 -0.28 -39.11 20.81
CA LEU A 136 -0.83 -40.47 20.73
C LEU A 136 0.01 -41.47 21.51
N PHE A 137 1.34 -41.36 21.50
CA PHE A 137 2.22 -42.20 22.31
C PHE A 137 1.86 -42.09 23.80
N TYR A 138 1.83 -40.88 24.36
CA TYR A 138 1.48 -40.68 25.77
C TYR A 138 0.09 -41.21 26.10
N LYS A 139 -0.91 -40.88 25.28
CA LYS A 139 -2.28 -41.36 25.46
C LYS A 139 -2.37 -42.90 25.44
N ASN A 140 -1.59 -43.56 24.58
CA ASN A 140 -1.56 -45.02 24.47
C ASN A 140 -0.73 -45.67 25.60
N THR A 141 0.23 -44.97 26.19
CA THR A 141 1.01 -45.47 27.34
C THR A 141 0.30 -45.27 28.68
N GLU A 142 -0.65 -44.34 28.75
CA GLU A 142 -1.47 -44.10 29.94
C GLU A 142 -2.62 -45.11 30.09
N SER A 143 -3.00 -45.83 29.03
CA SER A 143 -3.96 -46.93 29.15
C SER A 143 -3.32 -48.15 29.84
N SER A 144 -3.86 -48.50 31.01
CA SER A 144 -3.53 -49.73 31.73
C SER A 144 -3.64 -50.94 30.81
N LYS A 145 -2.64 -51.83 30.90
CA LYS A 145 -2.61 -53.12 30.19
C LYS A 145 -3.89 -53.91 30.54
N VAL A 146 -4.60 -54.41 29.53
CA VAL A 146 -5.64 -55.44 29.70
C VAL A 146 -4.97 -56.79 29.90
#